data_AF-A0AA90ZWW4-F1
#
_entry.id   AF-A0AA90ZWW4-F1
#
_cell.length_a   1.000
_cell.length_b   1.000
_cell.length_c   1.000
_cell.angle_alpha   90.00
_cell.angle_beta   90.00
_cell.angle_gamma   90.00
#
_symmetry.space_group_name_H-M   'P 1'
#
loop_
_entity.id
_entity.type
_entity.pdbx_description
1 polymer ?
#
loop_
_entity_poly.entity_id
_entity_poly.type
_entity_poly.pdbx_seq_one_letter_code
_entity_poly.pdbx_strand_id
1 'polypeptide(L)'
;MRKYLFFLFGLLVMFTPLESHAQSYELGFACFYDGYWGSWYNTSNYNIWGNYGGFIVYDSYEHPSNYRFKFQINSYTQPSKDEIKAHWRNKQPFVYYGTAEYYVSDIDTTIKQILKNYGMPFLTSSSINAVKRTVSAEIRILPYKKHPVCYNIFFDDVGFAISLGTASFPE
;
A
#
# COMPACT_ATOMS: atom_id res chain seq x y z
N MET A 1 -28.08 3.38 -49.81
CA MET A 1 -27.31 2.41 -49.00
C MET A 1 -26.08 3.00 -48.32
N ARG A 2 -25.27 3.85 -48.99
CA ARG A 2 -24.05 4.46 -48.43
C ARG A 2 -24.24 5.32 -47.16
N LYS A 3 -25.41 5.94 -46.95
CA LYS A 3 -25.71 6.77 -45.75
C LYS A 3 -25.97 5.95 -44.47
N TYR A 4 -26.41 4.69 -44.60
CA TYR A 4 -26.63 3.81 -43.44
C TYR A 4 -25.35 3.13 -42.97
N LEU A 5 -24.35 2.98 -43.86
CA LEU A 5 -23.04 2.42 -43.50
C LEU A 5 -22.29 3.30 -42.49
N PHE A 6 -22.37 4.62 -42.63
CA PHE A 6 -21.75 5.56 -41.68
C PHE A 6 -22.45 5.55 -40.31
N PHE A 7 -23.76 5.31 -40.28
CA PHE A 7 -24.52 5.22 -39.04
C PHE A 7 -24.20 3.92 -38.26
N LEU A 8 -24.02 2.81 -38.98
CA LEU A 8 -23.55 1.53 -38.41
C LEU A 8 -22.10 1.60 -37.93
N PHE A 9 -21.23 2.34 -38.63
CA PHE A 9 -19.84 2.53 -38.19
C PHE A 9 -19.76 3.42 -36.94
N GLY A 10 -20.62 4.43 -36.80
CA GLY A 10 -20.70 5.27 -35.60
C GLY A 10 -21.20 4.52 -34.36
N LEU A 11 -22.09 3.55 -34.53
CA LEU A 11 -22.57 2.69 -33.43
C LEU A 11 -21.50 1.69 -32.95
N LEU A 12 -20.61 1.24 -33.85
CA LEU A 12 -19.55 0.27 -33.51
C LEU A 12 -18.43 0.87 -32.63
N VAL A 13 -18.16 2.18 -32.76
CA VAL A 13 -17.11 2.87 -31.97
C VAL A 13 -17.55 3.16 -30.53
N MET A 14 -18.87 3.19 -30.26
CA MET A 14 -19.42 3.39 -28.92
C MET A 14 -19.46 2.12 -28.04
N PHE A 15 -19.05 0.97 -28.58
CA PHE A 15 -18.89 -0.29 -27.84
C PHE A 15 -17.42 -0.68 -27.64
N THR A 16 -16.49 0.27 -27.71
CA THR A 16 -15.17 0.02 -27.13
C THR A 16 -15.37 -0.05 -25.61
N PRO A 17 -15.04 -1.17 -24.95
CA PRO A 17 -15.08 -1.20 -23.50
C PRO A 17 -14.13 -0.13 -23.01
N LEU A 18 -14.69 0.92 -22.39
CA LEU A 18 -13.96 1.77 -21.45
C LEU A 18 -13.15 0.83 -20.58
N GLU A 19 -11.82 0.96 -20.59
CA GLU A 19 -10.92 0.13 -19.82
C GLU A 19 -11.48 -0.03 -18.41
N SER A 20 -12.04 -1.21 -18.14
CA SER A 20 -12.38 -1.60 -16.80
C SER A 20 -11.04 -1.80 -16.12
N HIS A 21 -10.61 -0.84 -15.31
CA HIS A 21 -9.56 -1.08 -14.35
C HIS A 21 -10.07 -2.21 -13.43
N ALA A 22 -9.75 -3.45 -13.79
CA ALA A 22 -9.94 -4.59 -12.94
C ALA A 22 -9.23 -4.28 -11.62
N GLN A 23 -9.95 -4.42 -10.51
CA GLN A 23 -9.33 -4.27 -9.19
C GLN A 23 -8.25 -5.35 -9.09
N SER A 24 -7.00 -4.93 -8.85
CA SER A 24 -5.92 -5.86 -8.56
C SER A 24 -6.25 -6.59 -7.26
N TYR A 25 -6.26 -7.92 -7.31
CA TYR A 25 -6.43 -8.77 -6.13
C TYR A 25 -5.15 -8.85 -5.28
N GLU A 26 -4.04 -8.35 -5.81
CA GLU A 26 -2.72 -8.48 -5.21
C GLU A 26 -2.33 -7.27 -4.37
N LEU A 27 -1.46 -7.50 -3.39
CA LEU A 27 -0.82 -6.42 -2.65
C LEU A 27 0.09 -5.65 -3.61
N GLY A 28 -0.02 -4.33 -3.55
CA GLY A 28 0.83 -3.40 -4.29
C GLY A 28 1.77 -2.65 -3.35
N PHE A 29 3.01 -2.44 -3.77
CA PHE A 29 4.00 -1.69 -3.01
C PHE A 29 4.67 -0.62 -3.88
N ALA A 30 4.99 0.51 -3.29
CA ALA A 30 5.88 1.50 -3.90
C ALA A 30 6.74 2.14 -2.81
N CYS A 31 7.94 2.60 -3.17
CA CYS A 31 8.86 3.24 -2.25
C CYS A 31 9.04 4.71 -2.61
N PHE A 32 9.24 5.54 -1.58
CA PHE A 32 9.64 6.92 -1.70
C PHE A 32 11.01 7.08 -1.05
N TYR A 33 11.97 7.60 -1.79
CA TYR A 33 13.26 8.03 -1.25
C TYR A 33 13.86 9.10 -2.16
N ASP A 34 14.73 9.93 -1.58
CA ASP A 34 15.43 11.01 -2.27
C ASP A 34 14.49 11.98 -3.03
N GLY A 35 13.26 12.14 -2.55
CA GLY A 35 12.27 13.06 -3.11
C GLY A 35 11.34 12.46 -4.18
N TYR A 36 11.47 11.17 -4.51
CA TYR A 36 10.73 10.55 -5.61
C TYR A 36 10.02 9.27 -5.20
N TRP A 37 8.78 9.10 -5.69
CA TRP A 37 8.09 7.82 -5.68
C TRP A 37 8.58 6.95 -6.83
N GLY A 38 8.90 5.69 -6.52
CA GLY A 38 9.15 4.66 -7.51
C GLY A 38 7.88 4.07 -8.10
N SER A 39 8.06 3.16 -9.06
CA SER A 39 6.97 2.39 -9.67
C SER A 39 6.28 1.48 -8.65
N TRP A 40 4.98 1.23 -8.87
CA TRP A 40 4.25 0.21 -8.13
C TRP A 40 4.66 -1.19 -8.57
N TYR A 41 4.84 -2.08 -7.59
CA TYR A 41 5.05 -3.51 -7.78
C TYR A 41 3.91 -4.29 -7.13
N ASN A 42 3.25 -5.15 -7.88
CA ASN A 42 2.17 -6.01 -7.39
C ASN A 42 2.67 -7.44 -7.22
N THR A 43 2.26 -8.12 -6.16
CA THR A 43 2.64 -9.52 -5.92
C THR A 43 1.68 -10.23 -4.98
N SER A 44 1.58 -11.55 -5.15
CA SER A 44 0.89 -12.50 -4.27
C SER A 44 1.84 -13.21 -3.30
N ASN A 45 3.14 -12.86 -3.29
CA ASN A 45 4.15 -13.49 -2.44
C ASN A 45 4.11 -13.03 -0.98
N TYR A 46 3.26 -12.04 -0.65
CA TYR A 46 3.14 -11.49 0.69
C TYR A 46 1.70 -11.53 1.17
N ASN A 47 1.55 -11.64 2.49
CA ASN A 47 0.30 -11.53 3.20
C ASN A 47 0.34 -10.36 4.18
N ILE A 48 -0.85 -9.95 4.62
CA ILE A 48 -1.03 -8.99 5.70
C ILE A 48 -1.78 -9.63 6.86
N TRP A 49 -1.46 -9.20 8.08
CA TRP A 49 -2.26 -9.52 9.25
C TRP A 49 -2.31 -8.31 10.20
N GLY A 50 -3.52 -7.93 10.61
CA GLY A 50 -3.75 -6.86 11.56
C GLY A 50 -5.14 -6.29 11.37
N ASN A 51 -5.25 -4.96 11.43
CA ASN A 51 -6.48 -4.22 11.19
C ASN A 51 -6.16 -2.89 10.48
N TYR A 52 -7.19 -2.08 10.22
CA TYR A 52 -7.04 -0.79 9.53
C TYR A 52 -6.20 0.26 10.29
N GLY A 53 -5.98 0.07 11.59
CA GLY A 53 -5.11 0.89 12.42
C GLY A 53 -3.65 0.45 12.43
N GLY A 54 -3.33 -0.75 11.94
CA GLY A 54 -1.98 -1.28 11.94
C GLY A 54 -1.94 -2.75 11.57
N PHE A 55 -0.94 -3.12 10.78
CA PHE A 55 -0.76 -4.49 10.33
C PHE A 55 0.70 -4.79 10.02
N ILE A 56 1.00 -6.09 9.90
CA ILE A 56 2.28 -6.62 9.45
C ILE A 56 2.20 -7.04 7.98
N VAL A 57 3.34 -7.01 7.30
CA VAL A 57 3.57 -7.61 5.97
C VAL A 57 4.59 -8.73 6.14
N TYR A 58 4.26 -9.92 5.68
CA TYR A 58 5.08 -11.13 5.83
C TYR A 58 4.99 -12.01 4.58
N ASP A 59 5.96 -12.91 4.38
CA ASP A 59 5.96 -13.82 3.24
C ASP A 59 4.78 -14.80 3.30
N SER A 60 4.28 -15.14 2.12
CA SER A 60 3.39 -16.28 1.95
C SER A 60 4.07 -17.55 2.46
N TYR A 61 3.28 -18.39 3.15
CA TYR A 61 3.73 -19.65 3.77
C TYR A 61 4.67 -19.52 4.98
N GLU A 62 5.03 -18.31 5.39
CA GLU A 62 5.79 -18.07 6.62
C GLU A 62 4.89 -17.74 7.81
N HIS A 63 5.38 -18.04 9.03
CA HIS A 63 4.66 -17.65 10.23
C HIS A 63 4.69 -16.11 10.38
N PRO A 64 3.56 -15.45 10.70
CA PRO A 64 3.50 -13.99 10.68
C PRO A 64 4.40 -13.29 11.72
N SER A 65 4.89 -14.01 12.73
CA SER A 65 5.91 -13.47 13.65
C SER A 65 7.23 -13.14 12.95
N ASN A 66 7.51 -13.74 11.79
CA ASN A 66 8.68 -13.49 10.95
C ASN A 66 8.38 -12.42 9.87
N TYR A 67 7.65 -11.37 10.24
CA TYR A 67 7.27 -10.29 9.33
C TYR A 67 8.47 -9.48 8.83
N ARG A 68 8.30 -8.83 7.68
CA ARG A 68 9.27 -7.90 7.07
C ARG A 68 9.06 -6.46 7.52
N PHE A 69 7.79 -6.07 7.63
CA PHE A 69 7.39 -4.73 8.01
C PHE A 69 6.17 -4.75 8.92
N LYS A 70 6.09 -3.78 9.82
CA LYS A 70 4.91 -3.50 10.63
C LYS A 70 4.72 -2.00 10.73
N PHE A 71 3.49 -1.54 10.74
CA PHE A 71 3.18 -0.22 11.30
C PHE A 71 2.00 -0.30 12.25
N GLN A 72 1.90 0.69 13.13
CA GLN A 72 0.82 0.81 14.08
C GLN A 72 0.50 2.28 14.32
N ILE A 73 -0.76 2.68 14.15
CA ILE A 73 -1.28 3.99 14.55
C ILE A 73 -1.56 3.96 16.07
N ASN A 74 -1.11 4.98 16.80
CA ASN A 74 -1.14 5.00 18.27
C ASN A 74 -2.55 4.96 18.88
N SER A 75 -3.53 5.58 18.23
CA SER A 75 -4.91 5.67 18.73
C SER A 75 -5.89 5.71 17.56
N TYR A 76 -5.87 4.64 16.76
CA TYR A 76 -6.72 4.57 15.57
C TYR A 76 -8.19 4.59 15.96
N THR A 77 -8.91 5.59 15.42
CA THR A 77 -10.36 5.65 15.47
C THR A 77 -10.86 5.63 14.04
N GLN A 78 -11.75 4.70 13.72
CA GLN A 78 -12.31 4.64 12.38
C GLN A 78 -13.11 5.92 12.09
N PRO A 79 -12.83 6.63 10.98
CA PRO A 79 -13.59 7.82 10.62
C PRO A 79 -15.08 7.50 10.39
N SER A 80 -15.93 8.46 10.72
CA SER A 80 -17.36 8.41 10.43
C SER A 80 -17.64 8.40 8.93
N LYS A 81 -18.85 7.96 8.55
CA LYS A 81 -19.27 7.96 7.13
C LYS A 81 -19.21 9.34 6.48
N ASP A 82 -19.47 10.40 7.24
CA ASP A 82 -19.43 11.77 6.75
C ASP A 82 -18.00 12.26 6.54
N GLU A 83 -17.07 11.93 7.44
CA GLU A 83 -15.64 12.22 7.27
C GLU A 83 -15.08 11.47 6.06
N ILE A 84 -15.38 10.18 5.92
CA ILE A 84 -14.99 9.37 4.74
C ILE A 84 -15.46 10.05 3.45
N LYS A 85 -16.72 10.47 3.40
CA LYS A 85 -17.31 11.14 2.24
C LYS A 85 -16.64 12.48 1.94
N ALA A 86 -16.32 13.27 2.95
CA ALA A 86 -15.64 14.56 2.80
C ALA A 86 -14.22 14.38 2.25
N HIS A 87 -13.42 13.49 2.84
CA HIS A 87 -12.07 13.17 2.39
C HIS A 87 -12.06 12.58 0.97
N TRP A 88 -13.01 11.71 0.64
CA TRP A 88 -13.17 11.15 -0.71
C TRP A 88 -13.45 12.22 -1.78
N ARG A 89 -14.33 13.18 -1.47
CA ARG A 89 -14.67 14.30 -2.38
C ARG A 89 -13.50 15.25 -2.57
N ASN A 90 -12.80 15.56 -1.48
CA ASN A 90 -11.72 16.55 -1.47
C ASN A 90 -10.35 15.96 -1.83
N LYS A 91 -10.26 14.65 -2.05
CA LYS A 91 -9.01 13.93 -2.31
C LYS A 91 -7.96 14.12 -1.21
N GLN A 92 -8.43 14.27 0.04
CA GLN A 92 -7.56 14.52 1.19
C GLN A 92 -7.27 13.22 1.94
N PRO A 93 -5.99 12.86 2.15
CA PRO A 93 -5.66 11.70 2.97
C PRO A 93 -6.09 11.93 4.43
N PHE A 94 -6.35 10.85 5.15
CA PHE A 94 -6.36 10.88 6.60
C PHE A 94 -4.92 10.78 7.08
N VAL A 95 -4.49 11.70 7.95
CA VAL A 95 -3.12 11.73 8.47
C VAL A 95 -3.12 11.28 9.93
N TYR A 96 -2.33 10.27 10.21
CA TYR A 96 -2.14 9.70 11.55
C TYR A 96 -0.64 9.65 11.89
N TYR A 97 -0.36 9.48 13.18
CA TYR A 97 0.99 9.25 13.67
C TYR A 97 1.06 7.95 14.46
N GLY A 98 2.22 7.31 14.40
CA GLY A 98 2.41 5.99 14.97
C GLY A 98 3.84 5.54 14.89
N THR A 99 4.03 4.23 14.75
CA THR A 99 5.34 3.61 14.64
C THR A 99 5.44 2.74 13.40
N ALA A 100 6.63 2.65 12.83
CA ALA A 100 7.03 1.63 11.86
C ALA A 100 8.10 0.72 12.48
N GLU A 101 7.97 -0.59 12.28
CA GLU A 101 8.98 -1.59 12.65
C GLU A 101 9.50 -2.31 11.40
N TYR A 102 10.81 -2.45 11.30
CA TYR A 102 11.51 -3.09 10.19
C TYR A 102 12.85 -3.66 10.67
N TYR A 103 13.59 -4.33 9.78
CA TYR A 103 14.89 -4.93 10.10
C TYR A 103 15.99 -4.36 9.20
N VAL A 104 17.19 -4.19 9.77
CA VAL A 104 18.44 -3.84 9.07
C VAL A 104 19.50 -4.91 9.33
N SER A 105 20.58 -4.95 8.57
CA SER A 105 21.72 -5.83 8.81
C SER A 105 23.04 -5.05 8.79
N ASP A 106 24.16 -5.76 8.90
CA ASP A 106 25.50 -5.24 8.68
C ASP A 106 25.77 -4.86 7.21
N ILE A 107 25.10 -5.52 6.26
CA ILE A 107 25.19 -5.22 4.82
C ILE A 107 24.23 -4.08 4.46
N ASP A 108 22.95 -4.21 4.83
CA ASP A 108 21.93 -3.21 4.59
C ASP A 108 21.63 -2.45 5.88
N THR A 109 22.52 -1.51 6.19
CA THR A 109 22.57 -0.80 7.48
C THR A 109 21.42 0.20 7.69
N THR A 110 20.74 0.60 6.62
CA THR A 110 19.64 1.58 6.66
C THR A 110 18.44 1.10 5.86
N ILE A 111 17.23 1.53 6.24
CA ILE A 111 16.03 1.22 5.47
C ILE A 111 16.12 1.77 4.04
N LYS A 112 16.70 2.96 3.83
CA LYS A 112 16.86 3.54 2.49
C LYS A 112 17.67 2.63 1.56
N GLN A 113 18.73 1.98 2.05
CA GLN A 113 19.49 0.99 1.27
C GLN A 113 18.61 -0.21 0.90
N ILE A 114 17.88 -0.75 1.88
CA ILE A 114 16.96 -1.87 1.66
C ILE A 114 15.91 -1.52 0.59
N LEU A 115 15.25 -0.36 0.68
CA LEU A 115 14.26 0.05 -0.30
C LEU A 115 14.85 0.22 -1.70
N LYS A 116 16.10 0.72 -1.81
CA LYS A 116 16.80 0.84 -3.10
C LYS A 116 17.16 -0.51 -3.71
N ASN A 117 17.58 -1.47 -2.88
CA ASN A 117 18.06 -2.77 -3.34
C ASN A 117 16.90 -3.73 -3.66
N TYR A 118 15.80 -3.65 -2.91
CA TYR A 118 14.73 -4.65 -2.92
C TYR A 118 13.34 -4.10 -3.23
N GLY A 119 13.14 -2.78 -3.24
CA GLY A 119 11.85 -2.16 -3.53
C GLY A 119 10.81 -2.29 -2.41
N MET A 120 11.19 -2.78 -1.24
CA MET A 120 10.37 -2.87 -0.03
C MET A 120 11.23 -3.18 1.19
N PRO A 121 10.74 -3.01 2.44
CA PRO A 121 11.37 -3.61 3.61
C PRO A 121 11.51 -5.11 3.38
N PHE A 122 12.76 -5.59 3.28
CA PHE A 122 13.05 -6.93 2.81
C PHE A 122 13.48 -7.86 3.95
N LEU A 123 14.22 -7.37 4.93
CA LEU A 123 14.76 -8.25 5.97
C LEU A 123 13.68 -8.69 6.97
N THR A 124 13.89 -9.87 7.56
CA THR A 124 13.04 -10.46 8.61
C THR A 124 13.86 -10.78 9.85
N SER A 125 13.21 -11.22 10.93
CA SER A 125 13.91 -11.68 12.14
C SER A 125 14.84 -12.89 11.90
N SER A 126 14.58 -13.68 10.86
CA SER A 126 15.41 -14.83 10.49
C SER A 126 16.58 -14.47 9.55
N SER A 127 16.67 -13.22 9.09
CA SER A 127 17.78 -12.79 8.24
C SER A 127 19.08 -12.73 9.04
N ILE A 128 20.20 -13.06 8.40
CA ILE A 128 21.53 -13.07 9.05
C ILE A 128 21.83 -11.67 9.57
N ASN A 129 22.29 -11.58 10.81
CA ASN A 129 22.64 -10.33 11.50
C ASN A 129 21.50 -9.28 11.52
N ALA A 130 20.25 -9.72 11.43
CA ALA A 130 19.10 -8.83 11.43
C ALA A 130 18.92 -8.14 12.79
N VAL A 131 18.79 -6.82 12.76
CA VAL A 131 18.50 -5.97 13.90
C VAL A 131 17.18 -5.26 13.65
N LYS A 132 16.21 -5.49 14.53
CA LYS A 132 14.92 -4.79 14.48
C LYS A 132 15.08 -3.31 14.84
N ARG A 133 14.38 -2.45 14.12
CA ARG A 133 14.22 -1.02 14.37
C ARG A 133 12.76 -0.70 14.55
N THR A 134 12.46 0.19 15.48
CA THR A 134 11.13 0.75 15.71
C THR A 134 11.29 2.26 15.77
N VAL A 135 10.59 2.96 14.88
CA VAL A 135 10.74 4.41 14.70
C VAL A 135 9.37 5.08 14.61
N SER A 136 9.31 6.37 14.89
CA SER A 136 8.11 7.17 14.65
C SER A 136 7.79 7.25 13.17
N ALA A 137 6.51 7.22 12.83
CA ALA A 137 6.03 7.28 11.46
C ALA A 137 4.82 8.19 11.31
N GLU A 138 4.72 8.85 10.16
CA GLU A 138 3.51 9.50 9.68
C GLU A 138 2.79 8.55 8.72
N ILE A 139 1.54 8.22 9.02
CA ILE A 139 0.73 7.27 8.25
C ILE A 139 -0.38 8.04 7.56
N ARG A 140 -0.33 8.10 6.23
CA ARG A 140 -1.39 8.68 5.41
C ARG A 140 -2.24 7.57 4.82
N ILE A 141 -3.51 7.51 5.20
CA ILE A 141 -4.49 6.65 4.53
C ILE A 141 -5.10 7.45 3.40
N LEU A 142 -4.91 7.00 2.16
CA LEU A 142 -5.49 7.66 0.99
C LEU A 142 -7.03 7.61 1.04
N PRO A 143 -7.72 8.60 0.45
CA PRO A 143 -9.19 8.63 0.47
C PRO A 143 -9.81 7.34 -0.05
N TYR A 144 -10.83 6.84 0.63
CA TYR A 144 -11.54 5.61 0.30
C TYR A 144 -13.06 5.76 0.42
N LYS A 145 -13.82 4.77 -0.07
CA LYS A 145 -15.30 4.77 0.00
C LYS A 145 -15.88 3.83 1.06
N LYS A 146 -15.30 2.63 1.20
CA LYS A 146 -15.81 1.58 2.10
C LYS A 146 -14.89 1.40 3.28
N HIS A 147 -13.68 0.92 3.01
CA HIS A 147 -12.61 0.74 3.97
C HIS A 147 -11.29 1.26 3.40
N PRO A 148 -10.28 1.52 4.24
CA PRO A 148 -8.93 1.83 3.79
C PRO A 148 -8.40 0.78 2.81
N VAL A 149 -7.71 1.25 1.76
CA VAL A 149 -7.09 0.39 0.74
C VAL A 149 -5.65 0.77 0.47
N CYS A 150 -5.27 2.04 0.60
CA CYS A 150 -3.92 2.48 0.28
C CYS A 150 -3.36 3.35 1.40
N TYR A 151 -2.14 3.03 1.81
CA TYR A 151 -1.42 3.65 2.91
C TYR A 151 -0.08 4.14 2.40
N ASN A 152 0.32 5.35 2.76
CA ASN A 152 1.68 5.84 2.63
C ASN A 152 2.25 6.03 4.03
N ILE A 153 3.29 5.26 4.39
CA ILE A 153 3.93 5.28 5.69
C ILE A 153 5.29 5.95 5.53
N PHE A 154 5.47 7.13 6.12
CA PHE A 154 6.72 7.91 6.07
C PHE A 154 7.49 7.80 7.38
N PHE A 155 8.77 7.47 7.29
CA PHE A 155 9.67 7.24 8.43
C PHE A 155 11.13 7.29 7.94
N ASP A 156 12.08 7.68 8.79
CA ASP A 156 13.52 7.74 8.48
C ASP A 156 13.86 8.29 7.08
N ASP A 157 13.26 9.43 6.70
CA ASP A 157 13.43 10.10 5.41
C ASP A 157 13.10 9.25 4.17
N VAL A 158 12.27 8.21 4.35
CA VAL A 158 11.71 7.37 3.29
C VAL A 158 10.19 7.27 3.44
N GLY A 159 9.55 6.71 2.40
CA GLY A 159 8.16 6.31 2.44
C GLY A 159 7.97 4.90 1.89
N PHE A 160 7.05 4.16 2.49
CA PHE A 160 6.61 2.87 2.00
C PHE A 160 5.11 2.92 1.78
N ALA A 161 4.69 2.80 0.53
CA ALA A 161 3.30 2.74 0.14
C ALA A 161 2.84 1.29 0.02
N ILE A 162 1.68 0.99 0.59
CA ILE A 162 1.05 -0.33 0.56
C ILE A 162 -0.38 -0.15 0.06
N SER A 163 -0.72 -0.83 -1.04
CA SER A 163 -2.07 -1.02 -1.54
C SER A 163 -2.54 -2.42 -1.17
N LEU A 164 -3.68 -2.51 -0.50
CA LEU A 164 -4.32 -3.76 -0.11
C LEU A 164 -5.00 -4.46 -1.29
N GLY A 165 -5.11 -3.81 -2.46
CA GLY A 165 -5.89 -4.33 -3.58
C GLY A 165 -7.36 -4.52 -3.17
N THR A 166 -7.86 -5.75 -3.29
CA THR A 166 -9.19 -6.14 -2.79
C THR A 166 -9.17 -6.72 -1.38
N ALA A 167 -8.01 -6.84 -0.74
CA ALA A 167 -7.92 -7.36 0.61
C ALA A 167 -8.64 -6.44 1.61
N SER A 168 -9.32 -7.06 2.56
CA SER A 168 -9.98 -6.39 3.68
C SER A 168 -9.73 -7.20 4.95
N PHE A 169 -9.76 -6.52 6.09
CA PHE A 169 -9.72 -7.20 7.37
C PHE A 169 -11.14 -7.67 7.73
N PRO A 170 -11.28 -8.81 8.43
CA PRO A 170 -12.57 -9.23 8.95
C PRO A 170 -13.18 -8.12 9.82
N GLU A 171 -14.51 -7.98 9.78
CA GLU A 171 -15.28 -7.09 10.66
C GLU A 171 -15.21 -7.53 12.13
#